data_AF-A0A937Z7V6-F1
#
_entry.id   AF-A0A937Z7V6-F1
#
_cell.length_a   1.000
_cell.length_b   1.000
_cell.length_c   1.000
_cell.angle_alpha   90.00
_cell.angle_beta   90.00
_cell.angle_gamma   90.00
#
_symmetry.space_group_name_H-M   'P 1'
#
loop_
_entity.id
_entity.type
_entity.pdbx_description
1 polymer ?
#
loop_
_entity_poly.entity_id
_entity_poly.type
_entity_poly.pdbx_seq_one_letter_code
_entity_poly.pdbx_strand_id
1 'polypeptide(L)'
;MADLRSNFLGIKSPNPFWLASAPPTDKEYNVVRAFKAGWGGVVWKTLGEEGPPVVNVNGPRYGAIHGADRRLLGLNNIELITDRPLEVNLREIKKVKRDWPDRAVIVSLMVPCQEEPWKKILKEVEETEADGVELNFGCPHGMSERGMGSAVGQVPEYIEMVARWCKAHSRMPVIVKLTPNITDIRYPARAATRGGADAVSLINTINSITSLDLDDFAPRPTIDGKGTHGGYCGPAVKPIALSMVSEIARDKETRGLPISAIGGITTWRDAAEFIAMSAGTVQVCTAAMAYGFRIVEEMKSGLARWMNEKGFATIEDFRGRAVPNVTDWQYLNLNYVTKAHIDQDLCIKCGRCYAACEDTSHQAIMKEKDGKRHFEVMDNECVACNLCVEVCPVESCITM
;
A
#
# COMPACT_ATOMS: atom_id res chain seq x y z
N MET A 1 1.44 23.71 16.10
CA MET A 1 0.82 22.93 15.01
C MET A 1 1.73 21.74 14.75
N ALA A 2 1.16 20.53 14.66
CA ALA A 2 1.89 19.30 14.38
C ALA A 2 2.84 19.44 13.18
N ASP A 3 4.06 18.93 13.36
CA ASP A 3 5.10 18.93 12.35
C ASP A 3 5.06 17.61 11.56
N LEU A 4 4.75 17.72 10.27
CA LEU A 4 4.71 16.57 9.38
C LEU A 4 6.07 16.23 8.77
N ARG A 5 7.12 17.05 8.93
CA ARG A 5 8.43 16.76 8.34
C ARG A 5 8.89 15.36 8.72
N SER A 6 9.33 14.60 7.73
CA SER A 6 9.79 13.22 7.91
C SER A 6 11.29 13.11 7.65
N ASN A 7 11.91 12.17 8.33
CA ASN A 7 13.29 11.75 8.10
C ASN A 7 13.31 10.22 8.01
N PHE A 8 13.39 9.69 6.79
CA PHE A 8 13.39 8.25 6.53
C PHE A 8 14.73 7.88 5.92
N LEU A 9 15.54 7.07 6.61
CA LEU A 9 16.89 6.69 6.17
C LEU A 9 17.87 7.86 6.02
N GLY A 10 17.65 8.97 6.74
CA GLY A 10 18.40 10.21 6.53
C GLY A 10 17.81 11.11 5.44
N ILE A 11 16.84 10.62 4.66
CA ILE A 11 16.17 11.35 3.59
C ILE A 11 15.10 12.23 4.22
N LYS A 12 15.35 13.54 4.21
CA LYS A 12 14.43 14.54 4.74
C LYS A 12 13.39 14.90 3.70
N SER A 13 12.14 14.98 4.12
CA SER A 13 11.07 15.49 3.25
C SER A 13 10.00 16.27 4.02
N PRO A 14 9.19 17.12 3.37
CA PRO A 14 8.31 18.03 4.09
C PRO A 14 7.07 17.36 4.69
N ASN A 15 6.81 16.10 4.34
CA ASN A 15 5.75 15.25 4.89
C ASN A 15 5.99 13.77 4.53
N PRO A 16 5.38 12.79 5.24
CA PRO A 16 5.61 11.37 4.98
C PRO A 16 4.92 10.83 3.71
N PHE A 17 4.18 11.66 2.96
CA PHE A 17 3.42 11.22 1.79
C PHE A 17 4.29 11.27 0.54
N TRP A 18 4.62 10.08 0.02
CA TRP A 18 5.39 9.93 -1.20
C TRP A 18 4.50 9.36 -2.31
N LEU A 19 4.70 9.75 -3.57
CA LEU A 19 4.09 9.00 -4.67
C LEU A 19 4.85 7.69 -4.88
N ALA A 20 4.12 6.58 -5.02
CA ALA A 20 4.76 5.30 -5.33
C ALA A 20 5.24 5.23 -6.79
N SER A 21 6.21 4.36 -7.07
CA SER A 21 6.67 4.06 -8.44
C SER A 21 5.52 3.49 -9.27
N ALA A 22 4.99 4.30 -10.18
CA ALA A 22 3.72 4.09 -10.89
C ALA A 22 3.57 5.13 -12.03
N PRO A 23 2.54 5.07 -12.90
CA PRO A 23 2.33 6.08 -13.94
C PRO A 23 2.44 7.56 -13.48
N PRO A 24 1.96 7.93 -12.28
CA PRO A 24 2.08 9.30 -11.80
C PRO A 24 3.53 9.80 -11.62
N THR A 25 4.53 8.91 -11.63
CA THR A 25 5.95 9.24 -11.41
C THR A 25 6.86 8.91 -12.60
N ASP A 26 6.28 8.71 -13.79
CA ASP A 26 7.02 8.29 -15.00
C ASP A 26 7.73 9.44 -15.74
N LYS A 27 7.37 10.70 -15.46
CA LYS A 27 7.87 11.88 -16.18
C LYS A 27 8.10 13.06 -15.24
N GLU A 28 9.12 13.87 -15.55
CA GLU A 28 9.38 15.17 -14.88
C GLU A 28 8.10 15.99 -14.73
N TYR A 29 7.32 16.11 -15.81
CA TYR A 29 6.09 16.89 -15.82
C TYR A 29 5.12 16.52 -14.69
N ASN A 30 4.93 15.22 -14.45
CA ASN A 30 4.01 14.75 -13.41
C ASN A 30 4.62 14.94 -12.02
N VAL A 31 5.91 14.62 -11.86
CA VAL A 31 6.62 14.75 -10.58
C VAL A 31 6.67 16.21 -10.11
N VAL A 32 6.97 17.15 -11.01
CA VAL A 32 6.95 18.59 -10.69
C VAL A 32 5.55 19.06 -10.30
N ARG A 33 4.49 18.55 -10.96
CA ARG A 33 3.10 18.87 -10.57
C ARG A 33 2.74 18.31 -9.19
N ALA A 34 3.21 17.11 -8.86
CA ALA A 34 3.05 16.53 -7.54
C ALA A 34 3.77 17.37 -6.47
N PHE A 35 5.02 17.75 -6.69
CA PHE A 35 5.75 18.59 -5.75
C PHE A 35 5.11 19.96 -5.55
N LYS A 36 4.61 20.60 -6.62
CA LYS A 36 3.81 21.83 -6.52
C LYS A 36 2.51 21.65 -5.71
N ALA A 37 1.86 20.49 -5.79
CA ALA A 37 0.69 20.16 -4.96
C ALA A 37 1.05 19.87 -3.49
N GLY A 38 2.34 19.71 -3.17
CA GLY A 38 2.84 19.61 -1.80
C GLY A 38 3.16 18.19 -1.33
N TRP A 39 3.33 17.22 -2.25
CA TRP A 39 3.87 15.89 -1.95
C TRP A 39 5.25 15.98 -1.29
N GLY A 40 5.52 15.08 -0.34
CA GLY A 40 6.79 15.04 0.37
C GLY A 40 7.92 14.47 -0.49
N GLY A 41 7.60 13.47 -1.31
CA GLY A 41 8.56 12.80 -2.16
C GLY A 41 7.90 12.00 -3.28
N VAL A 42 8.73 11.41 -4.12
CA VAL A 42 8.31 10.43 -5.13
C VAL A 42 9.29 9.26 -5.16
N VAL A 43 8.77 8.09 -5.48
CA VAL A 43 9.56 7.02 -6.06
C VAL A 43 9.34 7.08 -7.57
N TRP A 44 10.40 7.38 -8.32
CA TRP A 44 10.38 7.45 -9.78
C TRP A 44 9.96 6.10 -10.37
N LYS A 45 9.22 6.13 -11.49
CA LYS A 45 8.78 4.90 -12.17
C LYS A 45 9.99 3.99 -12.44
N THR A 46 9.80 2.69 -12.23
CA THR A 46 10.89 1.71 -12.31
C THR A 46 11.63 1.80 -13.64
N LEU A 47 12.96 1.93 -13.54
CA LEU A 47 13.90 1.93 -14.66
C LEU A 47 14.46 0.54 -14.90
N GLY A 48 14.65 0.20 -16.16
CA GLY A 48 15.44 -0.96 -16.61
C GLY A 48 16.82 -0.52 -17.12
N GLU A 49 17.64 -1.50 -17.52
CA GLU A 49 18.92 -1.22 -18.16
C GLU A 49 18.73 -0.70 -19.61
N GLU A 50 19.78 -0.08 -20.14
CA GLU A 50 19.83 0.34 -21.53
C GLU A 50 19.76 -0.89 -22.47
N GLY A 51 18.85 -0.85 -23.44
CA GLY A 51 18.57 -1.98 -24.33
C GLY A 51 17.31 -1.76 -25.16
N PRO A 52 16.79 -2.79 -25.85
CA PRO A 52 15.50 -2.67 -26.52
C PRO A 52 14.44 -2.24 -25.50
N PRO A 53 13.68 -1.17 -25.77
CA PRO A 53 12.76 -0.63 -24.79
C PRO A 53 11.74 -1.70 -24.39
N VAL A 54 11.40 -1.71 -23.10
CA VAL A 54 10.25 -2.49 -22.65
C VAL A 54 9.03 -1.97 -23.41
N VAL A 55 8.39 -2.86 -24.18
CA VAL A 55 7.21 -2.49 -24.95
C VAL A 55 5.98 -2.74 -24.09
N ASN A 56 5.31 -1.66 -23.71
CA ASN A 56 4.02 -1.74 -23.06
C ASN A 56 2.91 -2.11 -24.05
N VAL A 57 1.82 -2.65 -23.52
CA VAL A 57 0.60 -2.93 -24.28
C VAL A 57 0.03 -1.64 -24.87
N ASN A 58 -0.12 -1.61 -26.20
CA ASN A 58 -0.82 -0.55 -26.93
C ASN A 58 -2.33 -0.80 -26.87
N GLY A 59 -2.94 -0.51 -25.72
CA GLY A 59 -4.36 -0.76 -25.47
C GLY A 59 -4.77 -0.45 -24.03
N PRO A 60 -6.02 -0.76 -23.64
CA PRO A 60 -6.48 -0.60 -22.26
C PRO A 60 -5.63 -1.45 -21.31
N ARG A 61 -4.98 -0.80 -20.35
CA ARG A 61 -4.09 -1.44 -19.37
C ARG A 61 -4.68 -1.53 -17.97
N TYR A 62 -5.88 -0.99 -17.76
CA TYR A 62 -6.51 -0.90 -16.46
C TYR A 62 -7.87 -1.58 -16.45
N GLY A 63 -8.07 -2.42 -15.42
CA GLY A 63 -9.37 -2.92 -14.99
C GLY A 63 -9.76 -2.29 -13.66
N ALA A 64 -11.04 -2.34 -13.29
CA ALA A 64 -11.52 -1.72 -12.06
C ALA A 64 -12.68 -2.50 -11.44
N ILE A 65 -12.69 -2.53 -10.11
CA ILE A 65 -13.83 -2.98 -9.30
C ILE A 65 -14.50 -1.76 -8.69
N HIS A 66 -15.83 -1.71 -8.76
CA HIS A 66 -16.61 -0.59 -8.27
C HIS A 66 -17.66 -1.03 -7.26
N GLY A 67 -18.00 -0.13 -6.34
CA GLY A 67 -19.16 -0.25 -5.47
C GLY A 67 -20.46 0.03 -6.22
N ALA A 68 -21.58 -0.16 -5.52
CA ALA A 68 -22.92 0.07 -6.06
C ALA A 68 -23.13 1.52 -6.55
N ASP A 69 -22.43 2.48 -5.95
CA ASP A 69 -22.42 3.91 -6.27
C ASP A 69 -21.36 4.28 -7.34
N ARG A 70 -20.77 3.29 -8.01
CA ARG A 70 -19.63 3.43 -8.94
C ARG A 70 -18.34 3.94 -8.29
N ARG A 71 -18.25 4.03 -6.95
CA ARG A 71 -17.00 4.34 -6.25
C ARG A 71 -15.94 3.28 -6.54
N LEU A 72 -14.72 3.72 -6.82
CA LEU A 72 -13.61 2.82 -7.10
C LEU A 72 -13.20 2.05 -5.83
N LEU A 73 -13.31 0.73 -5.85
CA LEU A 73 -12.88 -0.17 -4.77
C LEU A 73 -11.47 -0.71 -4.98
N GLY A 74 -11.07 -0.86 -6.24
CA GLY A 74 -9.71 -1.25 -6.61
C GLY A 74 -9.48 -1.15 -8.12
N LEU A 75 -8.20 -1.05 -8.49
CA LEU A 75 -7.73 -1.09 -9.87
C LEU A 75 -6.88 -2.33 -10.07
N ASN A 76 -6.95 -2.91 -11.25
CA ASN A 76 -5.98 -3.87 -11.75
C ASN A 76 -5.23 -3.24 -12.92
N ASN A 77 -3.95 -3.57 -13.06
CA ASN A 77 -3.16 -3.08 -14.17
C ASN A 77 -2.28 -4.19 -14.78
N ILE A 78 -2.06 -4.08 -16.10
CA ILE A 78 -1.11 -4.91 -16.85
C ILE A 78 0.04 -4.06 -17.43
N GLU A 79 0.39 -2.97 -16.74
CA GLU A 79 1.46 -2.05 -17.16
C GLU A 79 2.84 -2.52 -16.69
N LEU A 80 3.86 -2.37 -17.51
CA LEU A 80 5.22 -2.77 -17.19
C LEU A 80 6.01 -1.64 -16.51
N ILE A 81 7.34 -1.78 -16.47
CA ILE A 81 8.26 -0.70 -16.11
C ILE A 81 8.23 0.43 -17.16
N THR A 82 9.00 1.51 -16.96
CA THR A 82 9.03 2.59 -17.94
C THR A 82 9.43 2.06 -19.33
N ASP A 83 8.71 2.50 -20.36
CA ASP A 83 9.04 2.27 -21.77
C ASP A 83 9.88 3.42 -22.34
N ARG A 84 10.22 4.40 -21.50
CA ARG A 84 11.01 5.57 -21.86
C ARG A 84 12.51 5.25 -21.83
N PRO A 85 13.33 5.86 -22.71
CA PRO A 85 14.77 5.67 -22.68
C PRO A 85 15.38 6.00 -21.31
N LEU A 86 16.35 5.19 -20.87
CA LEU A 86 17.03 5.35 -19.57
C LEU A 86 17.62 6.76 -19.42
N GLU A 87 18.38 7.22 -20.42
CA GLU A 87 19.02 8.55 -20.43
C GLU A 87 18.03 9.70 -20.23
N VAL A 88 16.83 9.59 -20.81
CA VAL A 88 15.79 10.62 -20.64
C VAL A 88 15.33 10.68 -19.19
N ASN A 89 15.15 9.52 -18.54
CA ASN A 89 14.78 9.46 -17.13
C ASN A 89 15.89 9.99 -16.24
N LEU A 90 17.15 9.58 -16.44
CA LEU A 90 18.29 10.03 -15.63
C LEU A 90 18.46 11.55 -15.68
N ARG A 91 18.38 12.14 -16.87
CA ARG A 91 18.43 13.60 -17.06
C ARG A 91 17.28 14.31 -16.35
N GLU A 92 16.07 13.77 -16.42
CA GLU A 92 14.88 14.33 -15.76
C GLU A 92 14.97 14.22 -14.24
N ILE A 93 15.40 13.07 -13.70
CA ILE A 93 15.61 12.86 -12.26
C ILE A 93 16.63 13.87 -11.72
N LYS A 94 17.78 14.02 -12.40
CA LYS A 94 18.82 14.98 -12.01
C LYS A 94 18.30 16.41 -11.97
N LYS A 95 17.54 16.80 -13.00
CA LYS A 95 16.93 18.13 -13.06
C LYS A 95 15.92 18.34 -11.93
N VAL A 96 15.03 17.37 -11.70
CA VAL A 96 14.02 17.42 -10.65
C VAL A 96 14.68 17.54 -9.28
N LYS A 97 15.69 16.72 -8.98
CA LYS A 97 16.37 16.73 -7.69
C LYS A 97 17.07 18.06 -7.43
N ARG A 98 17.75 18.62 -8.45
CA ARG A 98 18.37 19.95 -8.38
C ARG A 98 17.33 21.05 -8.11
N ASP A 99 16.20 21.02 -8.80
CA ASP A 99 15.18 22.08 -8.73
C ASP A 99 14.31 21.94 -7.46
N TRP A 100 14.27 20.77 -6.83
CA TRP A 100 13.48 20.43 -5.63
C TRP A 100 14.33 19.72 -4.57
N PRO A 101 15.37 20.36 -4.03
CA PRO A 101 16.32 19.71 -3.11
C PRO A 101 15.68 19.29 -1.78
N ASP A 102 14.57 19.93 -1.40
CA ASP A 102 13.80 19.65 -0.18
C ASP A 102 12.86 18.44 -0.29
N ARG A 103 12.73 17.83 -1.47
CA ARG A 103 11.85 16.67 -1.71
C ARG A 103 12.66 15.39 -1.81
N ALA A 104 12.07 14.30 -1.32
CA ALA A 104 12.65 12.97 -1.52
C ALA A 104 12.43 12.50 -2.97
N VAL A 105 13.50 12.05 -3.62
CA VAL A 105 13.49 11.43 -4.94
C VAL A 105 14.19 10.09 -4.83
N ILE A 106 13.41 9.01 -4.86
CA ILE A 106 13.91 7.64 -4.85
C ILE A 106 13.81 7.08 -6.27
N VAL A 107 14.84 6.41 -6.78
CA VAL A 107 14.79 5.80 -8.11
C VAL A 107 14.45 4.32 -7.98
N SER A 108 13.32 3.91 -8.55
CA SER A 108 12.97 2.49 -8.58
C SER A 108 13.72 1.77 -9.71
N LEU A 109 14.28 0.60 -9.43
CA LEU A 109 15.13 -0.15 -10.35
C LEU A 109 14.67 -1.60 -10.51
N MET A 110 14.78 -2.12 -11.73
CA MET A 110 14.61 -3.54 -12.03
C MET A 110 15.45 -3.92 -13.25
N VAL A 111 16.59 -4.55 -12.98
CA VAL A 111 17.53 -5.07 -13.99
C VAL A 111 17.73 -6.58 -13.78
N PRO A 112 18.36 -7.31 -14.74
CA PRO A 112 18.60 -8.75 -14.57
C PRO A 112 19.30 -9.09 -13.26
N CYS A 113 19.05 -10.29 -12.72
CA CYS A 113 19.64 -10.79 -11.48
C CYS A 113 21.11 -11.23 -11.68
N GLN A 114 21.94 -10.29 -12.13
CA GLN A 114 23.37 -10.43 -12.37
C GLN A 114 24.08 -9.18 -11.82
N GLU A 115 25.26 -9.34 -11.24
CA GLU A 115 25.93 -8.25 -10.52
C GLU A 115 26.30 -7.05 -11.40
N GLU A 116 26.81 -7.29 -12.61
CA GLU A 116 27.30 -6.22 -13.50
C GLU A 116 26.20 -5.22 -13.94
N PRO A 117 24.99 -5.65 -14.35
CA PRO A 117 23.87 -4.73 -14.58
C PRO A 117 23.54 -3.84 -13.38
N TRP A 118 23.51 -4.40 -12.16
CA TRP A 118 23.26 -3.63 -10.94
C TRP A 118 24.36 -2.60 -10.68
N LYS A 119 25.63 -3.02 -10.78
CA LYS A 119 26.78 -2.13 -10.62
C LYS A 119 26.77 -0.98 -11.63
N LYS A 120 26.43 -1.23 -12.90
CA LYS A 120 26.33 -0.19 -13.93
C LYS A 120 25.24 0.83 -13.60
N ILE A 121 24.00 0.37 -13.42
CA ILE A 121 22.84 1.26 -13.25
C ILE A 121 22.91 2.07 -11.95
N LEU A 122 23.48 1.51 -10.87
CA LEU A 122 23.66 2.23 -9.62
C LEU A 122 24.53 3.46 -9.80
N LYS A 123 25.64 3.34 -10.53
CA LYS A 123 26.54 4.46 -10.82
C LYS A 123 25.81 5.56 -11.61
N GLU A 124 25.06 5.18 -12.63
CA GLU A 124 24.28 6.13 -13.45
C GLU A 124 23.22 6.86 -12.62
N VAL A 125 22.59 6.18 -11.66
CA VAL A 125 21.62 6.78 -10.74
C VAL A 125 22.30 7.71 -9.72
N GLU A 126 23.47 7.36 -9.18
CA GLU A 126 24.22 8.24 -8.26
C GLU A 126 24.55 9.59 -8.92
N GLU A 127 24.85 9.60 -10.22
CA GLU A 127 25.12 10.83 -10.98
C GLU A 127 23.91 11.77 -11.08
N THR A 128 22.70 11.29 -10.77
CA THR A 128 21.47 12.10 -10.71
C THR A 128 21.27 12.80 -9.36
N GLU A 129 22.08 12.47 -8.34
CA GLU A 129 21.96 12.96 -6.97
C GLU A 129 20.64 12.59 -6.27
N ALA A 130 19.91 11.60 -6.80
CA ALA A 130 18.74 11.04 -6.14
C ALA A 130 19.05 10.54 -4.72
N ASP A 131 18.06 10.57 -3.83
CA ASP A 131 18.26 10.37 -2.40
C ASP A 131 18.37 8.88 -2.00
N GLY A 132 18.03 7.97 -2.90
CA GLY A 132 18.03 6.53 -2.65
C GLY A 132 17.51 5.70 -3.83
N VAL A 133 17.57 4.38 -3.68
CA VAL A 133 17.04 3.43 -4.68
C VAL A 133 15.98 2.51 -4.07
N GLU A 134 14.98 2.16 -4.88
CA GLU A 134 13.95 1.16 -4.54
C GLU A 134 14.06 -0.05 -5.49
N LEU A 135 14.47 -1.20 -4.97
CA LEU A 135 14.60 -2.44 -5.75
C LEU A 135 13.21 -3.04 -5.98
N ASN A 136 12.69 -2.97 -7.21
CA ASN A 136 11.36 -3.44 -7.53
C ASN A 136 11.35 -4.95 -7.83
N PHE A 137 11.11 -5.75 -6.80
CA PHE A 137 10.90 -7.20 -6.92
C PHE A 137 9.43 -7.59 -6.79
N GLY A 138 8.51 -6.66 -7.06
CA GLY A 138 7.10 -6.87 -6.75
C GLY A 138 6.14 -6.95 -7.94
N CYS A 139 6.56 -6.60 -9.16
CA CYS A 139 5.67 -6.58 -10.32
C CYS A 139 5.19 -8.00 -10.68
N PRO A 140 3.87 -8.30 -10.59
CA PRO A 140 3.37 -9.67 -10.75
C PRO A 140 3.14 -10.09 -12.20
N HIS A 141 3.24 -9.18 -13.18
CA HIS A 141 2.83 -9.43 -14.57
C HIS A 141 3.83 -8.85 -15.58
N GLY A 142 3.86 -9.46 -16.76
CA GLY A 142 4.71 -9.18 -17.92
C GLY A 142 6.23 -9.36 -17.73
N MET A 143 6.74 -9.09 -16.53
CA MET A 143 8.16 -9.22 -16.17
C MET A 143 8.43 -10.49 -15.36
N SER A 144 7.42 -11.02 -14.66
CA SER A 144 7.52 -12.29 -13.90
C SER A 144 7.69 -13.49 -14.83
N GLU A 145 6.99 -13.47 -15.96
CA GLU A 145 7.07 -14.42 -17.06
C GLU A 145 8.45 -14.39 -17.75
N ARG A 146 9.25 -13.34 -17.49
CA ARG A 146 10.64 -13.19 -17.94
C ARG A 146 11.65 -13.46 -16.82
N GLY A 147 11.22 -14.01 -15.68
CA GLY A 147 12.08 -14.30 -14.53
C GLY A 147 12.50 -13.07 -13.71
N MET A 148 11.78 -11.95 -13.82
CA MET A 148 12.02 -10.69 -13.09
C MET A 148 10.81 -10.31 -12.21
N GLY A 149 10.84 -9.17 -11.53
CA GLY A 149 9.70 -8.72 -10.72
C GLY A 149 9.35 -9.69 -9.59
N SER A 150 8.07 -10.07 -9.47
CA SER A 150 7.60 -10.94 -8.38
C SER A 150 8.21 -12.34 -8.39
N ALA A 151 8.63 -12.86 -9.56
CA ALA A 151 9.35 -14.12 -9.66
C ALA A 151 10.70 -14.08 -8.90
N VAL A 152 11.34 -12.91 -8.84
CA VAL A 152 12.55 -12.69 -8.02
C VAL A 152 12.16 -12.43 -6.57
N GLY A 153 11.12 -11.61 -6.33
CA GLY A 153 10.68 -11.23 -4.99
C GLY A 153 10.10 -12.38 -4.15
N GLN A 154 9.77 -13.50 -4.78
CA GLN A 154 9.36 -14.74 -4.12
C GLN A 154 10.54 -15.63 -3.68
N VAL A 155 11.77 -15.29 -4.09
CA VAL A 155 12.99 -16.07 -3.80
C VAL A 155 13.88 -15.24 -2.85
N PRO A 156 13.83 -15.50 -1.52
CA PRO A 156 14.58 -14.73 -0.53
C PRO A 156 16.09 -14.65 -0.84
N GLU A 157 16.69 -15.70 -1.39
CA GLU A 157 18.11 -15.76 -1.75
C GLU A 157 18.48 -14.70 -2.79
N TYR A 158 17.59 -14.45 -3.77
CA TYR A 158 17.83 -13.43 -4.79
C TYR A 158 17.68 -12.02 -4.21
N ILE A 159 16.75 -11.81 -3.29
CA ILE A 159 16.61 -10.53 -2.59
C ILE A 159 17.88 -10.21 -1.81
N GLU A 160 18.37 -11.17 -1.02
CA GLU A 160 19.58 -11.03 -0.21
C GLU A 160 20.80 -10.72 -1.09
N MET A 161 20.96 -11.48 -2.18
CA MET A 161 22.06 -11.33 -3.12
C MET A 161 22.07 -9.95 -3.79
N VAL A 162 20.93 -9.50 -4.34
CA VAL A 162 20.87 -8.22 -5.04
C VAL A 162 21.01 -7.04 -4.07
N ALA A 163 20.40 -7.11 -2.89
CA ALA A 163 20.60 -6.09 -1.86
C ALA A 163 22.10 -5.97 -1.50
N ARG A 164 22.80 -7.11 -1.35
CA ARG A 164 24.24 -7.13 -1.07
C ARG A 164 25.05 -6.47 -2.18
N TRP A 165 24.75 -6.75 -3.45
CA TRP A 165 25.39 -6.07 -4.58
C TRP A 165 25.15 -4.56 -4.56
N CYS A 166 23.92 -4.14 -4.28
CA CYS A 166 23.60 -2.71 -4.22
C CYS A 166 24.39 -2.00 -3.12
N LYS A 167 24.52 -2.62 -1.93
CA LYS A 167 25.32 -2.07 -0.83
C LYS A 167 26.83 -2.13 -1.08
N ALA A 168 27.30 -3.07 -1.91
CA ALA A 168 28.71 -3.17 -2.28
C ALA A 168 29.12 -2.10 -3.30
N HIS A 169 28.21 -1.73 -4.21
CA HIS A 169 28.49 -0.84 -5.35
C HIS A 169 27.92 0.57 -5.21
N SER A 170 27.15 0.87 -4.16
CA SER A 170 26.60 2.21 -3.91
C SER A 170 26.53 2.54 -2.43
N ARG A 171 26.58 3.85 -2.13
CA ARG A 171 26.35 4.38 -0.77
C ARG A 171 24.92 4.88 -0.55
N MET A 172 24.11 4.90 -1.59
CA MET A 172 22.71 5.32 -1.49
C MET A 172 21.94 4.39 -0.53
N PRO A 173 20.94 4.92 0.20
CA PRO A 173 19.94 4.09 0.87
C PRO A 173 19.27 3.13 -0.11
N VAL A 174 19.21 1.85 0.26
CA VAL A 174 18.61 0.77 -0.53
C VAL A 174 17.33 0.32 0.14
N ILE A 175 16.20 0.51 -0.55
CA ILE A 175 14.88 0.07 -0.12
C ILE A 175 14.47 -1.13 -0.97
N VAL A 176 14.08 -2.25 -0.37
CA VAL A 176 13.59 -3.42 -1.12
C VAL A 176 12.07 -3.41 -1.17
N LYS A 177 11.48 -3.37 -2.37
CA LYS A 177 10.02 -3.39 -2.55
C LYS A 177 9.49 -4.82 -2.62
N LEU A 178 8.72 -5.23 -1.61
CA LEU A 178 8.27 -6.59 -1.43
C LEU A 178 6.96 -6.89 -2.18
N THR A 179 6.88 -8.08 -2.75
CA THR A 179 5.67 -8.64 -3.36
C THR A 179 4.71 -9.17 -2.28
N PRO A 180 3.39 -8.92 -2.38
CA PRO A 180 2.41 -9.61 -1.53
C PRO A 180 2.08 -11.02 -2.02
N ASN A 181 2.59 -11.43 -3.19
CA ASN A 181 2.28 -12.71 -3.82
C ASN A 181 3.16 -13.82 -3.22
N ILE A 182 3.11 -13.99 -1.91
CA ILE A 182 3.98 -14.90 -1.15
C ILE A 182 3.21 -15.48 0.04
N THR A 183 3.59 -16.66 0.50
CA THR A 183 2.97 -17.30 1.67
C THR A 183 3.28 -16.55 2.97
N ASP A 184 4.53 -16.10 3.14
CA ASP A 184 4.99 -15.41 4.33
C ASP A 184 5.90 -14.25 3.94
N ILE A 185 5.44 -13.03 4.22
CA ILE A 185 6.15 -11.78 3.89
C ILE A 185 7.42 -11.58 4.73
N ARG A 186 7.56 -12.29 5.86
CA ARG A 186 8.71 -12.15 6.76
C ARG A 186 9.97 -12.71 6.14
N TYR A 187 9.89 -13.80 5.37
CA TYR A 187 11.07 -14.40 4.72
C TYR A 187 11.79 -13.43 3.76
N PRO A 188 11.13 -12.79 2.79
CA PRO A 188 11.80 -11.82 1.93
C PRO A 188 12.25 -10.56 2.68
N ALA A 189 11.55 -10.14 3.74
CA ALA A 189 11.98 -9.00 4.57
C ALA A 189 13.26 -9.30 5.37
N ARG A 190 13.36 -10.49 5.98
CA ARG A 190 14.57 -10.96 6.65
C ARG A 190 15.74 -11.09 5.66
N ALA A 191 15.48 -11.57 4.45
CA ALA A 191 16.49 -11.65 3.41
C ALA A 191 17.00 -10.27 2.96
N ALA A 192 16.10 -9.30 2.79
CA ALA A 192 16.49 -7.91 2.53
C ALA A 192 17.42 -7.38 3.65
N THR A 193 17.06 -7.66 4.90
CA THR A 193 17.87 -7.29 6.08
C THR A 193 19.26 -7.93 6.06
N ARG A 194 19.35 -9.25 5.81
CA ARG A 194 20.63 -9.98 5.70
C ARG A 194 21.48 -9.52 4.51
N GLY A 195 20.83 -9.04 3.44
CA GLY A 195 21.49 -8.43 2.29
C GLY A 195 22.03 -7.02 2.57
N GLY A 196 21.67 -6.44 3.72
CA GLY A 196 22.10 -5.10 4.13
C GLY A 196 21.21 -3.97 3.59
N ALA A 197 20.00 -4.27 3.12
CA ALA A 197 19.04 -3.24 2.77
C ALA A 197 18.72 -2.34 3.97
N ASP A 198 18.57 -1.05 3.73
CA ASP A 198 18.33 -0.05 4.78
C ASP A 198 16.84 0.02 5.16
N ALA A 199 15.95 -0.44 4.28
CA ALA A 199 14.52 -0.51 4.51
C ALA A 199 13.83 -1.53 3.59
N VAL A 200 12.56 -1.77 3.88
CA VAL A 200 11.62 -2.38 2.94
C VAL A 200 10.49 -1.41 2.60
N SER A 201 9.98 -1.51 1.38
CA SER A 201 8.71 -0.91 1.00
C SER A 201 7.71 -1.99 0.63
N LEU A 202 6.46 -1.85 1.07
CA LEU A 202 5.46 -2.88 0.84
C LEU A 202 4.03 -2.38 0.98
N ILE A 203 3.08 -2.89 0.23
CA ILE A 203 3.22 -3.99 -0.74
C ILE A 203 3.23 -3.48 -2.18
N ASN A 204 3.81 -4.28 -3.08
CA ASN A 204 3.48 -4.16 -4.50
C ASN A 204 2.06 -4.69 -4.77
N THR A 205 1.64 -4.76 -6.02
CA THR A 205 0.27 -5.17 -6.38
C THR A 205 0.04 -6.68 -6.23
N ILE A 206 -1.20 -7.05 -5.92
CA ILE A 206 -1.63 -8.46 -5.74
C ILE A 206 -2.03 -9.04 -7.09
N ASN A 207 -1.56 -10.23 -7.44
CA ASN A 207 -1.91 -10.89 -8.69
C ASN A 207 -3.42 -11.18 -8.73
N SER A 208 -4.12 -10.71 -9.76
CA SER A 208 -5.56 -10.90 -9.90
C SER A 208 -6.07 -10.82 -11.33
N ILE A 209 -7.28 -11.33 -11.52
CA ILE A 209 -8.20 -10.98 -12.62
C ILE A 209 -9.38 -10.25 -11.98
N THR A 210 -9.82 -9.12 -12.57
CA THR A 210 -10.93 -8.32 -11.99
C THR A 210 -12.30 -8.74 -12.51
N SER A 211 -12.40 -9.01 -13.80
CA SER A 211 -13.64 -9.45 -14.43
C SER A 211 -13.33 -10.17 -15.73
N LEU A 212 -14.30 -10.93 -16.22
CA LEU A 212 -14.29 -11.53 -17.55
C LEU A 212 -15.26 -10.77 -18.45
N ASP A 213 -14.86 -10.61 -19.71
CA ASP A 213 -15.80 -10.40 -20.79
C ASP A 213 -16.51 -11.73 -21.07
N LEU A 214 -17.85 -11.75 -21.03
CA LEU A 214 -18.63 -12.98 -21.21
C LEU A 214 -18.99 -13.26 -22.68
N ASP A 215 -18.73 -12.31 -23.57
CA ASP A 215 -18.85 -12.53 -25.02
C ASP A 215 -17.54 -13.08 -25.57
N ASP A 216 -16.41 -12.47 -25.18
CA ASP A 216 -15.07 -12.90 -25.61
C ASP A 216 -14.47 -14.03 -24.76
N PHE A 217 -15.06 -14.32 -23.59
CA PHE A 217 -14.51 -15.25 -22.57
C PHE A 217 -13.06 -14.91 -22.16
N ALA A 218 -12.72 -13.62 -22.15
CA ALA A 218 -11.37 -13.12 -21.87
C ALA A 218 -11.34 -12.21 -20.63
N PRO A 219 -10.23 -12.17 -19.86
CA PRO A 219 -10.06 -11.19 -18.80
C PRO A 219 -10.18 -9.74 -19.31
N ARG A 220 -10.81 -8.87 -18.51
CA ARG A 220 -10.80 -7.42 -18.75
C ARG A 220 -9.65 -6.75 -17.97
N PRO A 221 -8.88 -5.83 -18.59
CA PRO A 221 -9.04 -5.34 -19.97
C PRO A 221 -8.62 -6.36 -21.04
N THR A 222 -9.37 -6.39 -22.15
CA THR A 222 -9.11 -7.25 -23.31
C THR A 222 -8.24 -6.53 -24.33
N ILE A 223 -7.27 -7.25 -24.90
CA ILE A 223 -6.36 -6.84 -25.97
C ILE A 223 -6.48 -7.88 -27.08
N ASP A 224 -7.05 -7.50 -28.22
CA ASP A 224 -7.19 -8.38 -29.39
C ASP A 224 -7.82 -9.74 -29.04
N GLY A 225 -8.94 -9.70 -28.30
CA GLY A 225 -9.68 -10.90 -27.85
C GLY A 225 -9.00 -11.70 -26.72
N LYS A 226 -7.89 -11.22 -26.14
CA LYS A 226 -7.18 -11.89 -25.04
C LYS A 226 -7.00 -10.99 -23.83
N GLY A 227 -6.88 -11.60 -22.65
CA GLY A 227 -6.52 -10.91 -21.42
C GLY A 227 -5.53 -11.74 -20.61
N THR A 228 -4.93 -11.13 -19.60
CA THR A 228 -4.02 -11.79 -18.67
C THR A 228 -4.32 -11.35 -17.24
N HIS A 229 -3.73 -12.03 -16.27
CA HIS A 229 -3.72 -11.55 -14.89
C HIS A 229 -2.88 -10.26 -14.79
N GLY A 230 -3.21 -9.44 -13.80
CA GLY A 230 -2.52 -8.16 -13.56
C GLY A 230 -2.34 -7.88 -12.08
N GLY A 231 -1.83 -6.71 -11.78
CA GLY A 231 -1.62 -6.22 -10.43
C GLY A 231 -2.83 -5.45 -9.86
N TYR A 232 -3.51 -6.02 -8.88
CA TYR A 232 -4.56 -5.40 -8.07
C TYR A 232 -4.01 -4.45 -7.01
N CYS A 233 -4.62 -3.26 -6.93
CA CYS A 233 -4.27 -2.17 -6.05
C CYS A 233 -5.51 -1.34 -5.68
N GLY A 234 -5.34 -0.33 -4.84
CA GLY A 234 -6.41 0.55 -4.38
C GLY A 234 -6.99 0.16 -3.03
N PRO A 235 -8.10 0.79 -2.61
CA PRO A 235 -8.63 0.71 -1.24
C PRO A 235 -8.78 -0.72 -0.70
N ALA A 236 -9.29 -1.64 -1.54
CA ALA A 236 -9.51 -3.04 -1.17
C ALA A 236 -8.24 -3.79 -0.75
N VAL A 237 -7.06 -3.29 -1.10
CA VAL A 237 -5.76 -3.91 -0.76
C VAL A 237 -5.26 -3.49 0.63
N LYS A 238 -5.77 -2.39 1.20
CA LYS A 238 -5.35 -1.86 2.51
C LYS A 238 -5.29 -2.93 3.62
N PRO A 239 -6.32 -3.77 3.88
CA PRO A 239 -6.27 -4.74 4.96
C PRO A 239 -5.14 -5.78 4.80
N ILE A 240 -4.85 -6.18 3.56
CA ILE A 240 -3.77 -7.13 3.25
C ILE A 240 -2.41 -6.47 3.48
N ALA A 241 -2.24 -5.23 2.97
CA ALA A 241 -1.02 -4.45 3.17
C ALA A 241 -0.75 -4.19 4.66
N LEU A 242 -1.76 -3.80 5.43
CA LEU A 242 -1.64 -3.52 6.86
C LEU A 242 -1.25 -4.77 7.65
N SER A 243 -1.84 -5.93 7.31
CA SER A 243 -1.45 -7.22 7.89
C SER A 243 0.04 -7.51 7.63
N MET A 244 0.51 -7.38 6.39
CA MET A 244 1.90 -7.66 6.05
C MET A 244 2.90 -6.69 6.70
N VAL A 245 2.53 -5.40 6.79
CA VAL A 245 3.31 -4.40 7.54
C VAL A 245 3.40 -4.80 9.01
N SER A 246 2.29 -5.26 9.62
CA SER A 246 2.28 -5.69 11.01
C SER A 246 3.16 -6.94 11.26
N GLU A 247 3.18 -7.89 10.32
CA GLU A 247 4.00 -9.09 10.41
C GLU A 247 5.50 -8.77 10.42
N ILE A 248 5.95 -7.82 9.59
CA ILE A 248 7.35 -7.39 9.59
C ILE A 248 7.64 -6.54 10.83
N ALA A 249 6.76 -5.61 11.19
CA ALA A 249 6.99 -4.73 12.33
C ALA A 249 7.11 -5.49 13.67
N ARG A 250 6.40 -6.61 13.82
CA ARG A 250 6.41 -7.47 15.03
C ARG A 250 7.45 -8.59 14.98
N ASP A 251 8.01 -8.87 13.80
CA ASP A 251 8.98 -9.94 13.63
C ASP A 251 10.31 -9.62 14.32
N LYS A 252 10.89 -10.63 14.99
CA LYS A 252 12.09 -10.43 15.82
C LYS A 252 13.34 -10.14 15.00
N GLU A 253 13.46 -10.76 13.81
CA GLU A 253 14.64 -10.64 12.95
C GLU A 253 14.64 -9.34 12.14
N THR A 254 13.47 -8.74 11.92
CA THR A 254 13.30 -7.46 11.23
C THR A 254 12.91 -6.33 12.17
N ARG A 255 13.04 -6.53 13.49
CA ARG A 255 12.67 -5.53 14.49
C ARG A 255 13.49 -4.25 14.30
N GLY A 256 12.78 -3.15 14.06
CA GLY A 256 13.41 -1.84 13.82
C GLY A 256 13.84 -1.61 12.36
N LEU A 257 13.61 -2.57 11.46
CA LEU A 257 13.75 -2.36 10.02
C LEU A 257 12.78 -1.24 9.59
N PRO A 258 13.29 -0.14 8.99
CA PRO A 258 12.42 0.92 8.51
C PRO A 258 11.48 0.45 7.40
N ILE A 259 10.22 0.88 7.47
CA ILE A 259 9.16 0.50 6.53
C ILE A 259 8.64 1.74 5.78
N SER A 260 8.61 1.68 4.45
CA SER A 260 7.84 2.59 3.60
C SER A 260 6.56 1.88 3.14
N ALA A 261 5.44 2.15 3.80
CA ALA A 261 4.20 1.39 3.58
C ALA A 261 3.42 1.86 2.35
N ILE A 262 2.77 0.94 1.66
CA ILE A 262 2.10 1.11 0.37
C ILE A 262 0.90 0.16 0.30
N GLY A 263 -0.24 0.62 -0.19
CA GLY A 263 -1.39 -0.24 -0.49
C GLY A 263 -2.69 0.29 0.09
N GLY A 264 -3.58 0.77 -0.78
CA GLY A 264 -4.93 1.21 -0.41
C GLY A 264 -5.04 2.48 0.43
N ILE A 265 -3.95 3.24 0.55
CA ILE A 265 -3.93 4.52 1.25
C ILE A 265 -4.68 5.56 0.40
N THR A 266 -5.82 6.04 0.91
CA THR A 266 -6.66 7.05 0.24
C THR A 266 -6.97 8.26 1.10
N THR A 267 -6.83 8.14 2.42
CA THR A 267 -7.15 9.19 3.39
C THR A 267 -6.01 9.40 4.38
N TRP A 268 -6.11 10.45 5.18
CA TRP A 268 -5.21 10.67 6.31
C TRP A 268 -5.32 9.57 7.38
N ARG A 269 -6.51 8.96 7.56
CA ARG A 269 -6.72 7.88 8.55
C ARG A 269 -5.94 6.64 8.14
N ASP A 270 -6.01 6.27 6.86
CA ASP A 270 -5.24 5.15 6.32
C ASP A 270 -3.74 5.36 6.57
N ALA A 271 -3.23 6.57 6.31
CA ALA A 271 -1.83 6.88 6.55
C ALA A 271 -1.46 6.82 8.05
N ALA A 272 -2.32 7.34 8.93
CA ALA A 272 -2.11 7.25 10.37
C ALA A 272 -2.08 5.80 10.86
N GLU A 273 -2.92 4.91 10.33
CA GLU A 273 -2.91 3.47 10.66
C GLU A 273 -1.60 2.81 10.25
N PHE A 274 -1.09 3.06 9.03
CA PHE A 274 0.19 2.52 8.60
C PHE A 274 1.37 3.05 9.43
N ILE A 275 1.38 4.34 9.76
CA ILE A 275 2.43 4.93 10.61
C ILE A 275 2.35 4.34 12.02
N ALA A 276 1.15 4.20 12.60
CA ALA A 276 0.94 3.54 13.88
C ALA A 276 1.41 2.07 13.86
N MET A 277 1.42 1.43 12.69
CA MET A 277 2.00 0.11 12.41
C MET A 277 3.48 0.16 11.99
N SER A 278 4.22 1.18 12.42
CA SER A 278 5.68 1.35 12.25
C SER A 278 6.16 1.85 10.88
N ALA A 279 5.27 2.28 9.98
CA ALA A 279 5.72 2.93 8.74
C ALA A 279 6.36 4.30 9.02
N GLY A 280 7.54 4.56 8.45
CA GLY A 280 8.22 5.86 8.50
C GLY A 280 7.80 6.79 7.36
N THR A 281 7.35 6.23 6.24
CA THR A 281 6.72 6.94 5.12
C THR A 281 5.57 6.12 4.56
N VAL A 282 4.68 6.78 3.82
CA VAL A 282 3.57 6.14 3.12
C VAL A 282 3.62 6.50 1.64
N GLN A 283 3.66 5.49 0.77
CA GLN A 283 3.57 5.69 -0.67
C GLN A 283 2.14 5.54 -1.17
N VAL A 284 1.74 6.42 -2.08
CA VAL A 284 0.37 6.51 -2.60
C VAL A 284 0.40 6.47 -4.13
N CYS A 285 -0.50 5.69 -4.71
CA CYS A 285 -0.63 5.52 -6.17
C CYS A 285 -2.08 5.71 -6.61
N THR A 286 -2.94 4.73 -6.32
CA THR A 286 -4.33 4.69 -6.80
C THR A 286 -5.13 5.93 -6.43
N ALA A 287 -4.93 6.49 -5.24
CA ALA A 287 -5.63 7.70 -4.82
C ALA A 287 -5.22 8.92 -5.65
N ALA A 288 -3.92 9.07 -5.96
CA ALA A 288 -3.43 10.14 -6.83
C ALA A 288 -3.92 9.96 -8.28
N MET A 289 -4.05 8.72 -8.75
CA MET A 289 -4.61 8.41 -10.08
C MET A 289 -6.11 8.74 -10.15
N ALA A 290 -6.87 8.43 -9.10
CA ALA A 290 -8.32 8.61 -9.07
C ALA A 290 -8.75 10.07 -8.79
N TYR A 291 -8.02 10.77 -7.92
CA TYR A 291 -8.43 12.08 -7.39
C TYR A 291 -7.45 13.22 -7.72
N GLY A 292 -6.36 12.91 -8.43
CA GLY A 292 -5.32 13.88 -8.79
C GLY A 292 -4.36 14.21 -7.64
N PHE A 293 -3.30 14.96 -7.95
CA PHE A 293 -2.22 15.24 -6.99
C PHE A 293 -2.64 16.06 -5.77
N ARG A 294 -3.73 16.82 -5.85
CA ARG A 294 -4.20 17.68 -4.74
C ARG A 294 -4.79 16.91 -3.57
N ILE A 295 -5.07 15.61 -3.71
CA ILE A 295 -5.52 14.77 -2.59
C ILE A 295 -4.57 14.83 -1.39
N VAL A 296 -3.28 15.07 -1.63
CA VAL A 296 -2.28 15.20 -0.56
C VAL A 296 -2.56 16.38 0.38
N GLU A 297 -3.26 17.42 -0.07
CA GLU A 297 -3.68 18.55 0.77
C GLU A 297 -4.64 18.08 1.88
N GLU A 298 -5.63 17.27 1.52
CA GLU A 298 -6.57 16.67 2.47
C GLU A 298 -5.86 15.68 3.40
N MET A 299 -4.98 14.83 2.86
CA MET A 299 -4.24 13.85 3.64
C MET A 299 -3.34 14.53 4.70
N LYS A 300 -2.64 15.60 4.32
CA LYS A 300 -1.80 16.37 5.25
C LYS A 300 -2.63 17.11 6.29
N SER A 301 -3.67 17.82 5.87
CA SER A 301 -4.49 18.62 6.79
C SER A 301 -5.22 17.73 7.81
N GLY A 302 -5.77 16.60 7.36
CA GLY A 302 -6.42 15.63 8.23
C GLY A 302 -5.45 14.99 9.22
N LEU A 303 -4.26 14.58 8.76
CA LEU A 303 -3.24 13.97 9.63
C LEU A 303 -2.76 14.97 10.69
N ALA A 304 -2.42 16.20 10.28
CA ALA A 304 -1.96 17.23 11.21
C ALA A 304 -3.03 17.61 12.23
N ARG A 305 -4.30 17.70 11.83
CA ARG A 305 -5.42 17.97 12.75
C ARG A 305 -5.55 16.85 13.78
N TRP A 306 -5.60 15.59 13.35
CA TRP A 306 -5.69 14.45 14.27
C TRP A 306 -4.48 14.38 15.21
N MET A 307 -3.28 14.67 14.72
CA MET A 307 -2.09 14.75 15.57
C MET A 307 -2.24 15.83 16.65
N ASN A 308 -2.70 17.04 16.29
CA ASN A 308 -2.96 18.09 17.28
C ASN A 308 -4.02 17.68 18.32
N GLU A 309 -5.13 17.04 17.88
CA GLU A 309 -6.19 16.53 18.77
C GLU A 309 -5.67 15.48 19.76
N LYS A 310 -4.68 14.67 19.35
CA LYS A 310 -4.03 13.66 20.20
C LYS A 310 -2.83 14.18 20.98
N GLY A 311 -2.43 15.43 20.78
CA GLY A 311 -1.23 16.01 21.40
C GLY A 311 0.10 15.49 20.84
N PHE A 312 0.11 14.98 19.60
CA PHE A 312 1.33 14.55 18.90
C PHE A 312 1.98 15.75 18.20
N ALA A 313 3.25 16.00 18.52
CA ALA A 313 4.09 17.02 17.90
C ALA A 313 4.65 16.55 16.54
N THR A 314 5.05 15.29 16.43
CA THR A 314 5.63 14.69 15.21
C THR A 314 5.06 13.30 14.95
N ILE A 315 5.28 12.76 13.74
CA ILE A 315 4.84 11.38 13.43
C ILE A 315 5.52 10.33 14.31
N GLU A 316 6.70 10.64 14.84
CA GLU A 316 7.46 9.76 15.73
C GLU A 316 6.74 9.49 17.06
N ASP A 317 5.89 10.42 17.51
CA ASP A 317 5.15 10.29 18.77
C ASP A 317 4.10 9.18 18.75
N PHE A 318 3.71 8.72 17.55
CA PHE A 318 2.76 7.63 17.40
C PHE A 318 3.21 6.49 16.49
N ARG A 319 4.35 6.64 15.79
CA ARG A 319 4.89 5.59 14.93
C ARG A 319 5.14 4.31 15.73
N GLY A 320 4.59 3.21 15.25
CA GLY A 320 4.76 1.88 15.87
C GLY A 320 3.93 1.64 17.14
N ARG A 321 3.14 2.60 17.63
CA ARG A 321 2.35 2.44 18.87
C ARG A 321 1.30 1.32 18.80
N ALA A 322 0.88 0.91 17.61
CA ALA A 322 -0.06 -0.20 17.45
C ALA A 322 0.61 -1.57 17.47
N VAL A 323 1.92 -1.66 17.18
CA VAL A 323 2.63 -2.93 17.01
C VAL A 323 2.51 -3.85 18.24
N PRO A 324 2.67 -3.37 19.50
CA PRO A 324 2.52 -4.23 20.68
C PRO A 324 1.11 -4.80 20.89
N ASN A 325 0.09 -4.20 20.26
CA ASN A 325 -1.30 -4.63 20.36
C ASN A 325 -1.70 -5.59 19.22
N VAL A 326 -0.80 -5.90 18.30
CA VAL A 326 -1.00 -6.95 17.29
C VAL A 326 -0.37 -8.23 17.82
N THR A 327 -1.22 -9.21 18.15
CA THR A 327 -0.79 -10.46 18.77
C THR A 327 -1.41 -11.66 18.07
N ASP A 328 -0.80 -12.83 18.23
CA ASP A 328 -1.38 -14.06 17.74
C ASP A 328 -2.66 -14.39 18.52
N TRP A 329 -3.63 -15.01 17.83
CA TRP A 329 -4.96 -15.29 18.38
C TRP A 329 -4.95 -15.94 19.76
N GLN A 330 -4.01 -16.86 20.00
CA GLN A 330 -3.88 -17.60 21.25
C GLN A 330 -3.60 -16.73 22.50
N TYR A 331 -3.20 -15.47 22.30
CA TYR A 331 -2.91 -14.53 23.39
C TYR A 331 -4.07 -13.55 23.65
N LEU A 332 -5.19 -13.66 22.93
CA LEU A 332 -6.38 -12.85 23.19
C LEU A 332 -7.02 -13.24 24.53
N ASN A 333 -7.60 -12.26 25.22
CA ASN A 333 -8.36 -12.50 26.44
C ASN A 333 -9.72 -13.12 26.11
N LEU A 334 -9.78 -14.46 26.11
CA LEU A 334 -11.01 -15.22 25.83
C LEU A 334 -12.11 -15.04 26.89
N ASN A 335 -11.80 -14.40 28.03
CA ASN A 335 -12.76 -14.10 29.09
C ASN A 335 -13.32 -12.66 29.01
N TYR A 336 -12.90 -11.87 28.03
CA TYR A 336 -13.48 -10.54 27.81
C TYR A 336 -14.91 -10.68 27.29
N VAL A 337 -15.87 -10.10 28.01
CA VAL A 337 -17.30 -10.15 27.66
C VAL A 337 -17.78 -8.74 27.33
N THR A 338 -18.45 -8.61 26.20
CA THR A 338 -19.12 -7.39 25.71
C THR A 338 -20.44 -7.80 25.06
N LYS A 339 -21.36 -6.88 24.74
CA LYS A 339 -22.68 -7.20 24.18
C LYS A 339 -23.11 -6.11 23.21
N ALA A 340 -23.60 -6.53 22.04
CA ALA A 340 -24.13 -5.57 21.10
C ALA A 340 -25.32 -4.80 21.72
N HIS A 341 -25.36 -3.48 21.54
CA HIS A 341 -26.45 -2.62 21.99
C HIS A 341 -26.99 -1.82 20.79
N ILE A 342 -28.30 -1.89 20.57
CA ILE A 342 -28.98 -1.17 19.49
C ILE A 342 -29.61 0.10 20.06
N ASP A 343 -29.10 1.26 19.64
CA ASP A 343 -29.73 2.55 19.90
C ASP A 343 -31.07 2.65 19.13
N GLN A 344 -32.16 2.69 19.89
CA GLN A 344 -33.52 2.70 19.33
C GLN A 344 -33.89 4.04 18.70
N ASP A 345 -33.22 5.14 19.09
CA ASP A 345 -33.46 6.47 18.52
C ASP A 345 -32.79 6.60 17.15
N LEU A 346 -31.67 5.90 16.94
CA LEU A 346 -30.99 5.83 15.64
C LEU A 346 -31.53 4.73 14.72
N CYS A 347 -32.22 3.73 15.27
CA CYS A 347 -32.67 2.56 14.52
C CYS A 347 -33.74 2.89 13.48
N ILE A 348 -33.37 2.78 12.20
CA ILE A 348 -34.31 2.94 11.06
C ILE A 348 -35.17 1.70 10.77
N LYS A 349 -35.15 0.69 11.67
CA LYS A 349 -35.95 -0.54 11.59
C LYS A 349 -35.80 -1.35 10.29
N CYS A 350 -34.64 -1.28 9.63
CA CYS A 350 -34.40 -2.02 8.38
C CYS A 350 -34.34 -3.54 8.56
N GLY A 351 -33.99 -4.03 9.76
CA GLY A 351 -33.91 -5.46 10.10
C GLY A 351 -32.67 -6.20 9.59
N ARG A 352 -31.67 -5.50 9.05
CA ARG A 352 -30.43 -6.12 8.57
C ARG A 352 -29.62 -6.77 9.69
N CYS A 353 -29.58 -6.14 10.88
CA CYS A 353 -28.95 -6.71 12.07
C CYS A 353 -29.61 -8.04 12.47
N TYR A 354 -30.95 -8.09 12.48
CA TYR A 354 -31.71 -9.31 12.73
C TYR A 354 -31.40 -10.37 11.69
N ALA A 355 -31.51 -10.07 10.38
CA ALA A 355 -31.22 -11.06 9.33
C ALA A 355 -29.80 -11.64 9.43
N ALA A 356 -28.79 -10.80 9.68
CA ALA A 356 -27.41 -11.26 9.86
C ALA A 356 -27.22 -12.13 11.11
N CYS A 357 -27.97 -11.86 12.19
CA CYS A 357 -27.89 -12.66 13.40
C CYS A 357 -28.69 -13.96 13.28
N GLU A 358 -29.90 -13.88 12.72
CA GLU A 358 -30.88 -14.95 12.60
C GLU A 358 -30.44 -16.00 11.58
N ASP A 359 -30.09 -15.58 10.37
CA ASP A 359 -29.88 -16.53 9.27
C ASP A 359 -28.44 -17.07 9.24
N THR A 360 -27.47 -16.33 9.81
CA THR A 360 -26.04 -16.65 9.62
C THR A 360 -25.18 -16.59 10.89
N SER A 361 -25.76 -16.38 12.08
CA SER A 361 -24.97 -16.28 13.31
C SER A 361 -25.59 -17.02 14.51
N HIS A 362 -26.28 -16.31 15.42
CA HIS A 362 -26.57 -16.77 16.78
C HIS A 362 -28.00 -16.51 17.25
N GLN A 363 -28.91 -16.05 16.37
CA GLN A 363 -30.34 -15.86 16.69
C GLN A 363 -30.57 -15.01 17.96
N ALA A 364 -29.70 -14.03 18.20
CA ALA A 364 -29.61 -13.27 19.45
C ALA A 364 -30.26 -11.87 19.37
N ILE A 365 -31.10 -11.62 18.36
CA ILE A 365 -31.80 -10.34 18.18
C ILE A 365 -33.28 -10.64 18.00
N MET A 366 -34.16 -10.03 18.79
CA MET A 366 -35.61 -10.13 18.57
C MET A 366 -36.06 -9.19 17.44
N LYS A 367 -37.09 -9.56 16.68
CA LYS A 367 -37.65 -8.74 15.57
C LYS A 367 -38.96 -8.01 15.89
N GLU A 368 -39.53 -8.29 17.05
CA GLU A 368 -40.81 -7.76 17.47
C GLU A 368 -40.88 -7.56 18.98
N LYS A 369 -41.48 -6.45 19.42
CA LYS A 369 -41.82 -6.16 20.82
C LYS A 369 -43.21 -5.54 20.84
N ASP A 370 -44.09 -6.06 21.71
CA ASP A 370 -45.48 -5.60 21.83
C ASP A 370 -46.25 -5.56 20.50
N GLY A 371 -46.05 -6.58 19.64
CA GLY A 371 -46.71 -6.68 18.32
C GLY A 371 -46.17 -5.70 17.28
N LYS A 372 -45.08 -4.98 17.56
CA LYS A 372 -44.48 -3.98 16.67
C LYS A 372 -43.07 -4.38 16.28
N ARG A 373 -42.70 -4.05 15.04
CA ARG A 373 -41.34 -4.22 14.54
C ARG A 373 -40.34 -3.45 15.41
N HIS A 374 -39.45 -4.20 16.05
CA HIS A 374 -38.51 -3.75 17.07
C HIS A 374 -37.30 -4.66 17.06
N PHE A 375 -36.09 -4.09 17.14
CA PHE A 375 -34.86 -4.89 17.12
C PHE A 375 -34.07 -4.65 18.39
N GLU A 376 -33.91 -5.69 19.19
CA GLU A 376 -33.25 -5.62 20.50
C GLU A 376 -32.41 -6.88 20.71
N VAL A 377 -31.22 -6.70 21.28
CA VAL A 377 -30.28 -7.78 21.51
C VAL A 377 -30.70 -8.55 22.76
N MET A 378 -30.70 -9.88 22.67
CA MET A 378 -30.93 -10.77 23.80
C MET A 378 -29.57 -11.08 24.45
N ASP A 379 -29.26 -10.40 25.56
CA ASP A 379 -27.94 -10.47 26.20
C ASP A 379 -27.49 -11.89 26.55
N ASN A 380 -28.41 -12.77 26.92
CA ASN A 380 -28.15 -14.17 27.24
C ASN A 380 -27.70 -15.00 26.01
N GLU A 381 -28.18 -14.64 24.82
CA GLU A 381 -27.87 -15.35 23.57
C GLU A 381 -26.73 -14.69 22.79
N CYS A 382 -26.51 -13.38 22.99
CA CYS A 382 -25.53 -12.63 22.23
C CYS A 382 -24.10 -13.04 22.59
N VAL A 383 -23.37 -13.65 21.66
CA VAL A 383 -21.94 -13.98 21.85
C VAL A 383 -21.00 -12.84 21.43
N ALA A 384 -21.55 -11.67 21.11
CA ALA A 384 -20.78 -10.49 20.72
C ALA A 384 -19.84 -10.68 19.50
N CYS A 385 -20.29 -11.41 18.48
CA CYS A 385 -19.51 -11.62 17.25
C CYS A 385 -19.31 -10.36 16.38
N ASN A 386 -19.90 -9.22 16.76
CA ASN A 386 -19.80 -7.91 16.09
C ASN A 386 -20.42 -7.82 14.67
N LEU A 387 -20.92 -8.92 14.07
CA LEU A 387 -21.46 -8.88 12.70
C LEU A 387 -22.62 -7.89 12.54
N CYS A 388 -23.53 -7.80 13.53
CA CYS A 388 -24.67 -6.89 13.46
C CYS A 388 -24.26 -5.41 13.40
N VAL A 389 -23.16 -5.04 14.07
CA VAL A 389 -22.57 -3.70 14.02
C VAL A 389 -22.04 -3.41 12.63
N GLU A 390 -21.23 -4.31 12.07
CA GLU A 390 -20.56 -4.12 10.78
C GLU A 390 -21.53 -4.02 9.59
N VAL A 391 -22.69 -4.68 9.66
CA VAL A 391 -23.68 -4.62 8.57
C VAL A 391 -24.65 -3.45 8.71
N CYS A 392 -24.74 -2.81 9.88
CA CYS A 392 -25.69 -1.74 10.13
C CYS A 392 -25.45 -0.55 9.18
N PRO A 393 -26.46 -0.08 8.42
CA PRO A 393 -26.27 1.04 7.50
C PRO A 393 -26.25 2.40 8.20
N VAL A 394 -26.53 2.46 9.51
CA VAL A 394 -26.55 3.69 10.30
C VAL A 394 -25.34 3.68 11.22
N GLU A 395 -24.42 4.63 10.99
CA GLU A 395 -23.22 4.79 11.80
C GLU A 395 -23.57 4.94 13.28
N SER A 396 -22.85 4.22 14.15
CA SER A 396 -23.04 4.23 15.61
C SER A 396 -24.42 3.81 16.13
N CYS A 397 -25.34 3.32 15.28
CA CYS A 397 -26.63 2.80 15.75
C CYS A 397 -26.50 1.51 16.57
N ILE A 398 -25.47 0.71 16.30
CA ILE A 398 -25.16 -0.47 17.09
C ILE A 398 -23.72 -0.35 17.59
N THR A 399 -23.51 -0.56 18.88
CA THR A 399 -22.19 -0.58 19.53
C THR A 399 -21.97 -1.92 20.24
N MET A 400 -20.73 -2.23 20.63
CA MET A 400 -20.37 -3.45 21.36
C MET A 400 -20.31 -3.28 22.86
#